data_AF-A0A1V6HCJ6-F1
#
_entry.id   AF-A0A1V6HCJ6-F1
#
_cell.length_a   1.000
_cell.length_b   1.000
_cell.length_c   1.000
_cell.angle_alpha   90.00
_cell.angle_beta   90.00
_cell.angle_gamma   90.00
#
_symmetry.space_group_name_H-M   'P 1'
#
loop_
_entity.id
_entity.type
_entity.pdbx_description
1 polymer ?
#
loop_
_entity_poly.entity_id
_entity_poly.type
_entity_poly.pdbx_seq_one_letter_code
_entity_poly.pdbx_strand_id
1 'polypeptide(L)'
;MYSFFTPQTGLFYRGTSFGRTKTVAIGASWDAQESFSSRGADLFVELPLGGDGLTLQADAVRYDGGRFLAGLPPQETLLLEAGYYFGSVRLQPFAQYARRDFVRSAAGDEKRLAAGCGWYFRGHEQNLKVSFARVEPAGGPRRDEIVLQWQLFAF
;
A
#
# COMPACT_ATOMS: atom_id res chain seq x y z
N MET A 1 11.80 10.03 4.74
CA MET A 1 11.47 8.79 5.47
C MET A 1 12.34 8.68 6.70
N TYR A 2 11.74 8.46 7.86
CA TYR A 2 12.40 8.27 9.15
C TYR A 2 11.83 7.03 9.82
N SER A 3 12.67 6.20 10.44
CA SER A 3 12.28 4.94 11.09
C SER A 3 12.69 4.93 12.55
N PHE A 4 11.79 4.52 13.42
CA PHE A 4 11.99 4.30 14.84
C PHE A 4 12.29 2.81 15.12
N PHE A 5 13.11 2.55 16.16
CA PHE A 5 13.52 1.24 16.69
C PHE A 5 14.42 0.38 15.79
N THR A 6 14.05 0.20 14.52
CA THR A 6 14.84 -0.59 13.57
C THR A 6 15.37 0.32 12.46
N PRO A 7 16.69 0.37 12.22
CA PRO A 7 17.24 1.15 11.12
C PRO A 7 16.72 0.65 9.77
N GLN A 8 16.24 1.58 8.95
CA GLN A 8 15.90 1.27 7.57
C GLN A 8 17.16 1.32 6.72
N THR A 9 17.52 0.18 6.12
CA THR A 9 18.77 -0.01 5.36
C THR A 9 18.55 0.02 3.84
N GLY A 10 17.31 0.15 3.38
CA GLY A 10 16.95 0.24 1.97
C GLY A 10 16.30 1.57 1.62
N LEU A 11 16.11 1.80 0.31
CA LEU A 11 15.48 3.02 -0.22
C LEU A 11 13.96 3.05 0.00
N PHE A 12 13.33 1.89 0.16
CA PHE A 12 11.88 1.73 0.35
C PHE A 12 11.57 0.93 1.61
N TYR A 13 10.33 0.99 2.09
CA TYR A 13 9.86 0.13 3.17
C TYR A 13 10.03 -1.35 2.80
N ARG A 14 10.55 -2.14 3.74
CA ARG A 14 10.87 -3.57 3.52
C ARG A 14 9.63 -4.46 3.38
N GLY A 15 8.43 -3.93 3.63
CA GLY A 15 7.21 -4.71 3.78
C GLY A 15 7.25 -5.54 5.09
N THR A 16 6.35 -6.53 5.20
CA THR A 16 6.30 -7.41 6.38
C THR A 16 7.65 -8.07 6.67
N SER A 17 7.99 -8.16 7.94
CA SER A 17 9.17 -8.85 8.46
C SER A 17 8.86 -10.25 8.99
N PHE A 18 7.62 -10.71 8.83
CA PHE A 18 7.08 -11.89 9.51
C PHE A 18 7.12 -11.77 11.03
N GLY A 19 6.86 -10.57 11.56
CA GLY A 19 6.88 -10.31 13.01
C GLY A 19 8.28 -10.39 13.63
N ARG A 20 9.35 -10.20 12.85
CA ARG A 20 10.74 -10.25 13.34
C ARG A 20 11.29 -8.91 13.77
N THR A 21 10.68 -7.81 13.30
CA THR A 21 11.14 -6.45 13.63
C THR A 21 10.03 -5.65 14.27
N LYS A 22 10.42 -4.75 15.17
CA LYS A 22 9.56 -3.66 15.62
C LYS A 22 9.93 -2.42 14.84
N THR A 23 9.01 -1.89 14.06
CA THR A 23 9.27 -0.76 13.17
C THR A 23 8.08 0.18 13.19
N VAL A 24 8.35 1.46 13.34
CA VAL A 24 7.41 2.53 12.99
C VAL A 24 8.20 3.44 12.08
N ALA A 25 7.72 3.69 10.89
CA ALA A 25 8.37 4.56 9.95
C ALA A 25 7.37 5.53 9.35
N ILE A 26 7.80 6.77 9.18
CA ILE A 26 7.01 7.85 8.61
C ILE A 26 7.76 8.50 7.46
N GLY A 27 7.04 8.96 6.46
CA GLY A 27 7.60 9.70 5.34
C GLY A 27 6.71 10.86 4.96
N ALA A 28 7.35 11.80 4.28
CA ALA A 28 6.70 12.93 3.64
C ALA A 28 7.45 13.22 2.36
N SER A 29 6.72 13.69 1.35
CA SER A 29 7.26 14.09 0.06
C SER A 29 6.65 15.42 -0.36
N TRP A 30 7.43 16.19 -1.11
CA TRP A 30 6.98 17.43 -1.73
C TRP A 30 7.72 17.61 -3.05
N ASP A 31 6.98 17.97 -4.08
CA ASP A 31 7.49 18.30 -5.40
C ASP A 31 6.69 19.49 -5.95
N ALA A 32 7.38 20.41 -6.61
CA ALA A 32 6.79 21.59 -7.23
C ALA A 32 7.61 22.00 -8.44
N GLN A 33 6.93 22.16 -9.57
CA GLN A 33 7.53 22.62 -10.82
C GLN A 33 6.49 23.44 -11.59
N GLU A 34 6.82 24.69 -11.95
CA GLU A 34 5.86 25.58 -12.64
C GLU A 34 4.55 25.70 -11.84
N SER A 35 3.44 25.25 -12.43
CA SER A 35 2.12 25.19 -11.77
C SER A 35 1.75 23.79 -11.28
N PHE A 36 2.63 22.80 -11.45
CA PHE A 36 2.49 21.48 -10.88
C PHE A 36 2.92 21.49 -9.41
N SER A 37 2.19 20.74 -8.58
CA SER A 37 2.60 20.41 -7.22
C SER A 37 2.16 19.01 -6.81
N SER A 38 2.96 18.39 -5.95
CA SER A 38 2.65 17.15 -5.28
C SER A 38 3.08 17.21 -3.82
N ARG A 39 2.28 16.63 -2.94
CA ARG A 39 2.66 16.42 -1.54
C ARG A 39 2.14 15.08 -1.06
N GLY A 40 2.97 14.34 -0.35
CA GLY A 40 2.63 13.03 0.16
C GLY A 40 3.06 12.85 1.61
N ALA A 41 2.40 11.91 2.27
CA ALA A 41 2.78 11.40 3.57
C ALA A 41 2.51 9.90 3.62
N ASP A 42 3.35 9.19 4.35
CA ASP A 42 3.30 7.75 4.48
C ASP A 42 3.62 7.31 5.92
N LEU A 43 3.03 6.18 6.33
CA LEU A 43 3.21 5.52 7.61
C LEU A 43 3.34 4.02 7.37
N PHE A 44 4.34 3.41 7.97
CA PHE A 44 4.54 1.97 8.00
C PHE A 44 4.75 1.51 9.44
N VAL A 45 4.04 0.49 9.88
CA VAL A 45 4.16 -0.10 11.21
C VAL A 45 4.29 -1.60 11.10
N GLU A 46 5.29 -2.16 11.79
CA GLU A 46 5.47 -3.59 11.97
C GLU A 46 5.64 -3.86 13.47
N LEU A 47 4.83 -4.76 14.01
CA LEU A 47 4.89 -5.16 15.41
C LEU A 47 5.04 -6.68 15.53
N PRO A 48 6.06 -7.17 16.28
CA PRO A 48 6.17 -8.57 16.63
C PRO A 48 5.08 -8.92 17.67
N LEU A 49 4.36 -10.03 17.46
CA LEU A 49 3.30 -10.50 18.34
C LEU A 49 3.58 -11.95 18.76
N GLY A 50 4.66 -12.14 19.51
CA GLY A 50 5.16 -13.48 19.85
C GLY A 50 5.76 -14.16 18.61
N GLY A 51 5.16 -15.27 18.17
CA GLY A 51 5.55 -15.94 16.92
C GLY A 51 4.93 -15.34 15.66
N ASP A 52 4.01 -14.38 15.82
CA ASP A 52 3.20 -13.76 14.78
C ASP A 52 3.64 -12.31 14.53
N GLY A 53 3.03 -11.64 13.55
CA GLY A 53 3.34 -10.25 13.23
C GLY A 53 2.13 -9.43 12.77
N LEU A 54 2.07 -8.15 13.13
CA LEU A 54 1.11 -7.20 12.61
C LEU A 54 1.82 -6.18 11.72
N THR A 55 1.35 -6.03 10.48
CA THR A 55 1.81 -5.02 9.52
C THR A 55 0.67 -4.04 9.24
N LEU A 56 0.94 -2.74 9.33
CA LEU A 56 0.03 -1.68 8.92
C LEU A 56 0.76 -0.71 7.98
N GLN A 57 0.09 -0.25 6.93
CA GLN A 57 0.62 0.82 6.08
C GLN A 57 -0.48 1.79 5.67
N ALA A 58 -0.10 3.04 5.49
CA ALA A 58 -0.95 4.10 5.01
C ALA A 58 -0.15 5.06 4.12
N ASP A 59 -0.71 5.42 2.97
CA ASP A 59 -0.10 6.38 2.04
C ASP A 59 -1.17 7.37 1.60
N ALA A 60 -0.88 8.67 1.69
CA ALA A 60 -1.76 9.73 1.22
C ALA A 60 -0.96 10.68 0.33
N VAL A 61 -1.46 10.94 -0.87
CA VAL A 61 -0.81 11.87 -1.80
C VAL A 61 -1.84 12.78 -2.45
N ARG A 62 -1.51 14.06 -2.56
CA ARG A 62 -2.26 15.04 -3.33
C ARG A 62 -1.41 15.50 -4.50
N TYR A 63 -2.00 15.50 -5.69
CA TYR A 63 -1.38 15.99 -6.91
C TYR A 63 -2.23 17.11 -7.51
N ASP A 64 -1.59 18.10 -8.10
CA ASP A 64 -2.22 19.12 -8.95
C ASP A 64 -1.31 19.38 -10.15
N GLY A 65 -1.75 19.02 -11.35
CA GLY A 65 -1.01 19.25 -12.59
C GLY A 65 -0.91 20.72 -12.98
N GLY A 66 -1.81 21.56 -12.47
CA GLY A 66 -1.91 22.97 -12.85
C GLY A 66 -2.06 23.14 -14.37
N ARG A 67 -1.37 24.15 -14.91
CA ARG A 67 -1.26 24.40 -16.35
C ARG A 67 -0.09 23.66 -17.00
N PHE A 68 0.89 23.23 -16.21
CA PHE A 68 2.10 22.59 -16.69
C PHE A 68 1.83 21.16 -17.16
N LEU A 69 1.12 20.37 -16.34
CA LEU A 69 0.66 19.02 -16.65
C LEU A 69 -0.86 19.02 -16.79
N ALA A 70 -1.38 19.69 -17.82
CA ALA A 70 -2.82 19.90 -17.99
C ALA A 70 -3.67 18.61 -18.06
N GLY A 71 -3.05 17.47 -18.40
CA GLY A 71 -3.69 16.15 -18.39
C GLY A 71 -3.79 15.47 -17.02
N LEU A 72 -3.17 16.04 -15.98
CA LEU A 72 -3.21 15.55 -14.60
C LEU A 72 -4.11 16.47 -13.76
N PRO A 73 -5.41 16.19 -13.69
CA PRO A 73 -6.32 17.02 -12.89
C PRO A 73 -6.00 16.91 -11.39
N PRO A 74 -6.34 17.94 -10.59
CA PRO A 74 -6.10 17.92 -9.16
C PRO A 74 -6.86 16.77 -8.49
N GLN A 75 -6.16 15.99 -7.68
CA GLN A 75 -6.69 14.78 -7.07
C GLN A 75 -5.99 14.43 -5.75
N GLU A 76 -6.66 13.64 -4.93
CA GLU A 76 -6.15 13.06 -3.70
C GLU A 76 -6.27 11.53 -3.76
N THR A 77 -5.22 10.82 -3.39
CA THR A 77 -5.18 9.36 -3.32
C THR A 77 -4.84 8.93 -1.90
N LEU A 78 -5.52 7.89 -1.42
CA LEU A 78 -5.26 7.28 -0.12
C LEU A 78 -5.20 5.76 -0.28
N LEU A 79 -4.23 5.14 0.37
CA LEU A 79 -4.10 3.71 0.57
C LEU A 79 -4.03 3.43 2.07
N LEU A 80 -4.76 2.42 2.53
CA LEU A 80 -4.66 1.84 3.87
C LEU A 80 -4.58 0.32 3.70
N GLU A 81 -3.64 -0.33 4.38
CA GLU A 81 -3.55 -1.78 4.41
C GLU A 81 -3.17 -2.29 5.79
N ALA A 82 -3.75 -3.42 6.15
CA ALA A 82 -3.42 -4.16 7.37
C ALA A 82 -3.24 -5.64 7.03
N GLY A 83 -2.23 -6.27 7.63
CA GLY A 83 -1.97 -7.71 7.51
C GLY A 83 -1.54 -8.31 8.84
N TYR A 84 -1.96 -9.55 9.08
CA TYR A 84 -1.56 -10.31 10.26
C TYR A 84 -0.88 -11.60 9.84
N TYR A 85 0.40 -11.75 10.16
CA TYR A 85 1.19 -12.94 9.85
C TYR A 85 1.08 -13.97 10.98
N PHE A 86 0.51 -15.13 10.66
CA PHE A 86 0.50 -16.30 11.53
C PHE A 86 1.75 -17.15 11.30
N GLY A 87 2.71 -17.10 12.23
CA GLY A 87 4.01 -17.74 12.06
C GLY A 87 3.98 -19.26 12.03
N SER A 88 3.05 -19.88 12.75
CA SER A 88 2.89 -21.34 12.82
C SER A 88 2.55 -21.97 11.46
N VAL A 89 1.76 -21.25 10.65
CA VAL A 89 1.27 -21.72 9.33
C VAL A 89 1.83 -20.92 8.16
N ARG A 90 2.59 -19.87 8.43
CA ARG A 90 3.20 -18.95 7.45
C ARG A 90 2.18 -18.30 6.52
N LEU A 91 1.02 -17.96 7.06
CA LEU A 91 -0.07 -17.30 6.33
C LEU A 91 -0.21 -15.85 6.78
N GLN A 92 -0.50 -14.96 5.84
CA GLN A 92 -0.80 -13.56 6.12
C GLN A 92 -2.07 -13.15 5.41
N PRO A 93 -3.25 -13.28 6.04
CA PRO A 93 -4.40 -12.52 5.59
C PRO A 93 -4.12 -11.02 5.63
N PHE A 94 -4.67 -10.31 4.66
CA PHE A 94 -4.60 -8.86 4.59
C PHE A 94 -5.90 -8.27 4.07
N ALA A 95 -6.11 -7.00 4.39
CA ALA A 95 -7.18 -6.19 3.84
C ALA A 95 -6.61 -4.82 3.45
N GLN A 96 -7.12 -4.29 2.35
CA GLN A 96 -6.70 -3.03 1.78
C GLN A 96 -7.92 -2.18 1.40
N TYR A 97 -7.84 -0.89 1.71
CA TYR A 97 -8.75 0.13 1.23
C TYR A 97 -7.94 1.15 0.45
N ALA A 98 -8.37 1.47 -0.77
CA ALA A 98 -7.80 2.55 -1.55
C ALA A 98 -8.91 3.46 -2.08
N ARG A 99 -8.60 4.75 -2.20
CA ARG A 99 -9.45 5.70 -2.90
C ARG A 99 -8.65 6.68 -3.73
N ARG A 100 -9.29 7.21 -4.75
CA ARG A 100 -8.85 8.37 -5.52
C ARG A 100 -10.04 9.30 -5.71
N ASP A 101 -9.89 10.54 -5.29
CA ASP A 101 -10.92 11.57 -5.40
C ASP A 101 -10.38 12.77 -6.20
N PHE A 102 -11.11 13.21 -7.22
CA PHE A 102 -10.77 14.39 -8.02
C PHE A 102 -11.42 15.64 -7.43
N VAL A 103 -10.64 16.70 -7.26
CA VAL A 103 -11.08 17.93 -6.57
C VAL A 103 -12.21 18.65 -7.31
N ARG A 104 -12.25 18.56 -8.64
CA ARG A 104 -13.17 19.35 -9.49
C ARG A 104 -14.38 18.58 -10.02
N SER A 105 -14.36 17.25 -9.98
CA SER A 105 -15.46 16.42 -10.50
C SER A 105 -15.36 15.01 -9.95
N ALA A 106 -16.43 14.53 -9.33
CA ALA A 106 -16.48 13.16 -8.80
C ALA A 106 -16.57 12.08 -9.88
N ALA A 107 -16.78 12.43 -11.17
CA ALA A 107 -17.01 11.45 -12.23
C ALA A 107 -15.82 10.49 -12.45
N GLY A 108 -14.61 10.88 -12.05
CA GLY A 108 -13.41 10.04 -12.12
C GLY A 108 -13.08 9.29 -10.82
N ASP A 109 -13.81 9.56 -9.73
CA ASP A 109 -13.50 9.03 -8.41
C ASP A 109 -13.56 7.50 -8.43
N GLU A 110 -12.72 6.87 -7.61
CA GLU A 110 -12.67 5.42 -7.53
C GLU A 110 -12.37 4.99 -6.11
N LYS A 111 -13.12 3.99 -5.65
CA LYS A 111 -12.86 3.27 -4.41
C LYS A 111 -12.48 1.82 -4.72
N ARG A 112 -11.52 1.28 -3.98
CA ARG A 112 -11.16 -0.13 -4.00
C ARG A 112 -11.17 -0.71 -2.60
N LEU A 113 -11.76 -1.89 -2.47
CA LEU A 113 -11.69 -2.72 -1.27
C LEU A 113 -11.14 -4.07 -1.68
N ALA A 114 -10.02 -4.47 -1.08
CA ALA A 114 -9.42 -5.77 -1.34
C ALA A 114 -9.18 -6.54 -0.05
N ALA A 115 -9.25 -7.86 -0.15
CA ALA A 115 -8.82 -8.77 0.89
C ALA A 115 -8.13 -9.97 0.23
N GLY A 116 -7.16 -10.54 0.93
CA GLY A 116 -6.39 -11.65 0.39
C GLY A 116 -5.61 -12.38 1.46
N CYS A 117 -4.82 -13.35 1.02
CA CYS A 117 -3.93 -14.10 1.88
C CYS A 117 -2.64 -14.45 1.13
N GLY A 118 -1.50 -14.25 1.78
CA GLY A 118 -0.20 -14.73 1.33
C GLY A 118 0.25 -15.96 2.12
N TRP A 119 0.75 -16.98 1.42
CA TRP A 119 1.40 -18.15 2.00
C TRP A 119 2.90 -18.15 1.70
N TYR A 120 3.70 -17.99 2.75
CA TYR A 120 5.14 -17.81 2.69
C TYR A 120 5.88 -19.12 2.99
N PHE A 121 5.60 -20.16 2.20
CA PHE A 121 6.15 -21.50 2.40
C PHE A 121 7.69 -21.54 2.37
N ARG A 122 8.36 -20.61 1.68
CA ARG A 122 9.82 -20.36 1.81
C ARG A 122 10.14 -18.90 2.12
N GLY A 123 9.35 -18.26 2.99
CA GLY A 123 9.58 -16.86 3.36
C GLY A 123 9.46 -15.91 2.15
N HIS A 124 10.34 -14.91 2.06
CA HIS A 124 10.33 -13.97 0.94
C HIS A 124 10.87 -14.55 -0.37
N GLU A 125 11.60 -15.67 -0.33
CA GLU A 125 12.14 -16.33 -1.53
C GLU A 125 11.05 -16.90 -2.41
N GLN A 126 10.09 -17.61 -1.80
CA GLN A 126 8.93 -18.18 -2.49
C GLN A 126 7.66 -18.05 -1.65
N ASN A 127 6.65 -17.45 -2.27
CA ASN A 127 5.33 -17.31 -1.69
C ASN A 127 4.23 -17.28 -2.75
N LEU A 128 3.03 -17.69 -2.35
CA LEU A 128 1.83 -17.64 -3.16
C LEU A 128 0.85 -16.66 -2.51
N LYS A 129 0.24 -15.77 -3.28
CA LYS A 129 -0.76 -14.82 -2.78
C LYS A 129 -2.01 -14.90 -3.62
N VAL A 130 -3.16 -14.88 -2.97
CA VAL A 130 -4.46 -14.73 -3.61
C VAL A 130 -5.18 -13.53 -3.02
N SER A 131 -5.84 -12.74 -3.86
CA SER A 131 -6.70 -11.65 -3.41
C SER A 131 -7.95 -11.53 -4.26
N PHE A 132 -8.98 -10.99 -3.63
CA PHE A 132 -10.19 -10.50 -4.26
C PHE A 132 -10.28 -9.00 -4.01
N ALA A 133 -10.58 -8.23 -5.05
CA ALA A 133 -10.82 -6.80 -4.95
C ALA A 133 -12.13 -6.41 -5.61
N ARG A 134 -12.81 -5.45 -5.01
CA ARG A 134 -13.96 -4.75 -5.56
C ARG A 134 -13.54 -3.34 -5.92
N VAL A 135 -13.70 -2.98 -7.19
CA VAL A 135 -13.38 -1.67 -7.75
C VAL A 135 -14.68 -0.95 -8.09
N GLU A 136 -14.87 0.23 -7.53
CA GLU A 136 -16.10 1.03 -7.60
C GLU A 136 -15.76 2.43 -8.16
N PRO A 137 -15.70 2.59 -9.50
CA PRO A 137 -15.60 3.91 -10.12
C PRO A 137 -16.94 4.65 -9.99
N ALA A 138 -16.92 5.94 -9.67
CA ALA A 138 -18.13 6.76 -9.56
C ALA A 138 -18.83 6.94 -10.91
N GLY A 139 -18.06 7.06 -12.00
CA GLY A 139 -18.58 7.25 -13.36
C GLY A 139 -18.78 5.96 -14.18
N GLY A 140 -18.75 4.77 -13.56
CA GLY A 140 -18.76 3.52 -14.31
C GLY A 140 -19.28 2.31 -13.54
N PRO A 141 -19.37 1.13 -14.20
CA PRO A 141 -19.81 -0.07 -13.52
C PRO A 141 -18.74 -0.55 -12.53
N ARG A 142 -19.23 -1.07 -11.40
CA ARG A 142 -18.43 -1.82 -10.44
C ARG A 142 -17.81 -3.05 -11.09
N ARG A 143 -16.60 -3.40 -10.67
CA ARG A 143 -15.84 -4.57 -11.14
C ARG A 143 -15.32 -5.36 -9.96
N ASP A 144 -15.25 -6.67 -10.14
CA ASP A 144 -14.63 -7.57 -9.18
C ASP A 144 -13.37 -8.17 -9.85
N GLU A 145 -12.26 -8.25 -9.11
CA GLU A 145 -10.95 -8.69 -9.58
C GLU A 145 -10.45 -9.80 -8.67
N ILE A 146 -9.90 -10.87 -9.25
CA ILE A 146 -9.19 -11.92 -8.51
C ILE A 146 -7.76 -11.96 -9.03
N VAL A 147 -6.80 -11.88 -8.13
CA VAL A 147 -5.38 -11.97 -8.47
C VAL A 147 -4.78 -13.19 -7.77
N LEU A 148 -4.09 -14.02 -8.55
CA LEU A 148 -3.21 -15.06 -8.05
C LEU A 148 -1.78 -14.70 -8.44
N GLN A 149 -0.91 -14.56 -7.45
CA GLN A 149 0.51 -14.22 -7.65
C GLN A 149 1.39 -15.31 -7.05
N TRP A 150 2.32 -15.82 -7.85
CA TRP A 150 3.45 -16.61 -7.35
C TRP A 150 4.73 -15.77 -7.44
N GLN A 151 5.40 -15.57 -6.32
CA GLN A 151 6.70 -14.91 -6.25
C GLN A 151 7.81 -15.96 -6.13
N LEU A 152 8.86 -15.78 -6.93
CA LEU A 152 10.08 -16.60 -6.92
C LEU A 152 11.29 -15.69 -7.10
N PHE A 153 12.23 -15.74 -6.15
CA PHE A 153 13.59 -15.21 -6.35
C PHE A 153 14.55 -16.36 -6.62
N ALA A 154 15.27 -16.26 -7.75
CA ALA A 154 16.36 -17.15 -8.11
C ALA A 154 17.65 -16.33 -8.12
N PHE A 155 18.69 -16.83 -7.45
CA PHE A 155 20.01 -16.21 -7.33
C PHE A 155 21.06 -17.17 -7.91
#